data_AF-A0AAE3ZWS5-F1
#
_entry.id   AF-A0AAE3ZWS5-F1
#
_cell.length_a   1.000
_cell.length_b   1.000
_cell.length_c   1.000
_cell.angle_alpha   90.00
_cell.angle_beta   90.00
_cell.angle_gamma   90.00
#
_symmetry.space_group_name_H-M   'P 1'
#
loop_
_entity.id
_entity.type
_entity.pdbx_description
1 polymer ?
#
loop_
_entity_poly.entity_id
_entity_poly.type
_entity_poly.pdbx_seq_one_letter_code
_entity_poly.pdbx_strand_id
1 'polypeptide(L)'
;MHDSAYELAGDRRMTKAVRLLLEKLAAGTDGTLKEMAEGVLAGNLDLREAAHSSIYGDALSAATEPALRRCAEMDEDERRALVRRTEAELEDLLG
;
A
#
# COMPACT_ATOMS: atom_id res chain seq x y z
N MET A 1 4.09 -19.57 15.45
CA MET A 1 4.46 -18.17 15.15
C MET A 1 3.42 -17.59 14.19
N HIS A 2 2.28 -17.12 14.70
CA HIS A 2 1.18 -16.54 13.91
C HIS A 2 0.62 -15.29 14.62
N ASP A 3 1.48 -14.32 14.94
CA ASP A 3 1.06 -13.04 15.56
C ASP A 3 1.25 -11.82 14.66
N SER A 4 1.90 -11.94 13.49
CA SER A 4 2.28 -10.75 12.70
C SER A 4 1.11 -10.07 11.97
N ALA A 5 0.05 -10.80 11.62
CA ALA A 5 -1.04 -10.25 10.82
C ALA A 5 -2.03 -9.41 11.64
N TYR A 6 -2.13 -9.65 12.96
CA TYR A 6 -3.05 -8.94 13.85
C TYR A 6 -2.45 -7.66 14.46
N GLU A 7 -1.12 -7.55 14.59
CA GLU A 7 -0.47 -6.29 14.97
C GLU A 7 -0.61 -5.20 13.90
N LEU A 8 -0.68 -5.58 12.62
CA LEU A 8 -0.89 -4.66 11.49
C LEU A 8 -2.23 -3.93 11.54
N ALA A 9 -3.27 -4.52 12.14
CA ALA A 9 -4.62 -3.96 12.17
C ALA A 9 -4.78 -2.80 13.18
N GLY A 10 -3.80 -2.58 14.06
CA GLY A 10 -3.82 -1.53 15.09
C GLY A 10 -2.67 -0.52 15.01
N ASP A 11 -1.75 -0.67 14.05
CA ASP A 11 -0.57 0.18 13.96
C ASP A 11 -0.91 1.54 13.33
N ARG A 12 -0.89 2.61 14.14
CA ARG A 12 -1.04 4.00 13.67
C ARG A 12 -0.06 4.35 12.55
N ARG A 13 1.13 3.75 12.54
CA ARG A 13 2.14 3.97 11.49
C ARG A 13 1.65 3.40 10.17
N MET A 14 1.09 2.19 10.18
CA MET A 14 0.48 1.59 9.00
C MET A 14 -0.71 2.43 8.51
N THR A 15 -1.58 2.91 9.39
CA THR A 15 -2.68 3.80 8.99
C THR A 15 -2.18 5.08 8.32
N LYS A 16 -1.15 5.73 8.88
CA LYS A 16 -0.55 6.92 8.27
C LYS A 16 0.12 6.61 6.93
N ALA A 17 0.83 5.48 6.82
CA ALA A 17 1.48 5.04 5.59
C ALA A 17 0.45 4.80 4.48
N VAL A 18 -0.61 4.05 4.77
CA VAL A 18 -1.71 3.79 3.83
C VAL A 18 -2.37 5.09 3.39
N ARG A 19 -2.63 6.01 4.33
CA ARG A 19 -3.17 7.33 3.99
C ARG A 19 -2.26 8.12 3.05
N LEU A 20 -0.96 8.15 3.30
CA LEU A 20 -0.01 8.86 2.44
C LEU A 20 0.08 8.24 1.03
N LEU A 21 0.00 6.92 0.94
CA LEU A 21 -0.06 6.23 -0.35
C LEU A 21 -1.33 6.59 -1.13
N LEU A 22 -2.48 6.63 -0.46
CA LEU A 22 -3.74 7.06 -1.06
C LEU A 22 -3.68 8.53 -1.50
N GLU A 23 -3.10 9.43 -0.70
CA GLU A 23 -2.91 10.83 -1.07
C GLU A 23 -2.02 10.97 -2.32
N LYS A 24 -0.98 10.14 -2.45
CA LYS A 24 -0.15 10.08 -3.67
C LYS A 24 -0.92 9.56 -4.89
N LEU A 25 -1.76 8.55 -4.71
CA LEU A 25 -2.62 8.02 -5.79
C LEU A 25 -3.65 9.06 -6.23
N ALA A 26 -4.25 9.79 -5.30
CA ALA A 26 -5.21 10.87 -5.58
C ALA A 26 -4.56 12.05 -6.33
N ALA A 27 -3.27 12.31 -6.08
CA ALA A 27 -2.48 13.32 -6.81
C ALA A 27 -1.95 12.81 -8.17
N GLY A 28 -2.11 11.52 -8.47
CA GLY A 28 -1.64 10.89 -9.69
C GLY A 28 -2.47 11.22 -10.94
N THR A 29 -1.99 10.77 -12.10
CA THR A 29 -2.63 10.97 -13.40
C THR A 29 -3.48 9.78 -13.86
N ASP A 30 -3.41 8.65 -13.17
CA ASP A 30 -4.24 7.48 -13.44
C ASP A 30 -5.66 7.75 -12.93
N GLY A 31 -6.61 7.97 -13.84
CA GLY A 31 -7.97 8.36 -13.48
C GLY A 31 -8.69 7.35 -12.59
N THR A 32 -8.48 6.06 -12.83
CA THR A 32 -9.16 4.98 -12.10
C THR A 32 -8.61 4.85 -10.68
N LEU A 33 -7.29 4.86 -10.52
CA LEU A 33 -6.65 4.78 -9.21
C LEU A 33 -6.82 6.07 -8.40
N LYS A 34 -6.85 7.21 -9.09
CA LYS A 34 -7.17 8.49 -8.48
C LYS A 34 -8.58 8.50 -7.89
N GLU A 35 -9.57 8.11 -8.69
CA GLU A 35 -10.97 8.05 -8.25
C GLU A 35 -11.14 7.10 -7.05
N MET A 36 -10.51 5.93 -7.12
CA MET A 36 -10.47 4.98 -5.99
C MET A 36 -9.90 5.64 -4.74
N ALA A 37 -8.74 6.28 -4.86
CA ALA A 37 -8.05 6.88 -3.73
C ALA A 37 -8.84 8.05 -3.12
N GLU A 38 -9.45 8.90 -3.94
CA GLU A 38 -10.34 9.97 -3.49
C GLU A 38 -11.57 9.41 -2.76
N GLY A 39 -12.20 8.36 -3.30
CA GLY A 39 -13.33 7.67 -2.68
C GLY A 39 -13.01 7.07 -1.32
N VAL A 40 -11.83 6.44 -1.19
CA VAL A 40 -11.36 5.86 0.07
C VAL A 40 -11.00 6.95 1.09
N LEU A 41 -10.28 8.00 0.68
CA LEU A 41 -9.93 9.11 1.56
C LEU A 41 -11.15 9.88 2.07
N ALA A 42 -12.20 9.98 1.25
CA ALA A 42 -13.47 10.59 1.63
C ALA A 42 -14.36 9.70 2.52
N GLY A 43 -14.00 8.42 2.71
CA GLY A 43 -14.80 7.46 3.47
C GLY A 43 -16.04 6.95 2.74
N ASN A 44 -16.14 7.22 1.42
CA ASN A 44 -17.24 6.76 0.58
C ASN A 44 -17.02 5.33 0.06
N LEU A 45 -15.79 4.83 0.15
CA LEU A 45 -15.37 3.54 -0.35
C LEU A 45 -14.42 2.88 0.66
N ASP A 46 -14.67 1.61 1.00
CA ASP A 46 -13.72 0.83 1.79
C ASP A 46 -12.55 0.36 0.89
N LEU A 47 -11.31 0.49 1.38
CA LEU A 47 -10.12 0.15 0.59
C LEU A 47 -10.08 -1.34 0.21
N ARG A 48 -10.52 -2.21 1.11
CA ARG A 48 -10.51 -3.65 0.86
C ARG A 48 -11.56 -4.01 -0.18
N GLU A 49 -12.75 -3.42 -0.08
CA GLU A 49 -13.79 -3.59 -1.09
C GLU A 49 -13.36 -3.04 -2.45
N ALA A 50 -12.71 -1.88 -2.48
CA ALA A 50 -12.14 -1.30 -3.70
C ALA A 50 -11.13 -2.23 -4.37
N ALA A 51 -10.20 -2.81 -3.59
CA ALA A 51 -9.18 -3.70 -4.10
C ALA A 51 -9.74 -5.01 -4.69
N HIS A 52 -10.90 -5.46 -4.21
CA HIS A 52 -11.61 -6.65 -4.73
C HIS A 52 -12.67 -6.32 -5.78
N SER A 53 -12.90 -5.04 -6.07
CA SER A 53 -13.89 -4.61 -7.06
C SER A 53 -13.40 -4.87 -8.48
N SER A 54 -14.31 -5.25 -9.38
CA SER A 54 -14.02 -5.34 -10.81
C SER A 54 -13.73 -3.98 -11.46
N ILE A 55 -14.02 -2.87 -10.78
CA ILE A 55 -13.79 -1.51 -11.29
C ILE A 55 -12.35 -1.06 -11.03
N TYR A 56 -11.84 -1.33 -9.83
CA TYR A 56 -10.54 -0.81 -9.39
C TYR A 56 -9.48 -1.90 -9.23
N GLY A 57 -9.88 -3.17 -9.04
CA GLY A 57 -8.99 -4.28 -8.74
C GLY A 57 -7.98 -4.58 -9.83
N ASP A 58 -8.38 -4.50 -11.11
CA ASP A 58 -7.47 -4.71 -12.23
C ASP A 58 -6.45 -3.58 -12.35
N ALA A 59 -6.88 -2.32 -12.19
CA ALA A 59 -6.00 -1.16 -12.21
C ALA A 59 -5.00 -1.21 -11.04
N LEU A 60 -5.48 -1.60 -9.85
CA LEU A 60 -4.63 -1.74 -8.67
C LEU A 60 -3.65 -2.90 -8.81
N SER A 61 -4.09 -4.03 -9.37
CA SER A 61 -3.23 -5.17 -9.66
C SER A 61 -2.15 -4.81 -10.67
N ALA A 62 -2.51 -4.14 -11.77
CA ALA A 62 -1.56 -3.69 -12.78
C ALA A 62 -0.52 -2.70 -12.22
N ALA A 63 -0.95 -1.79 -11.35
CA ALA A 63 -0.04 -0.82 -10.72
C ALA A 63 0.92 -1.46 -9.70
N THR A 64 0.51 -2.56 -9.07
CA THR A 64 1.31 -3.23 -8.03
C THR A 64 2.11 -4.42 -8.53
N GLU A 65 1.74 -5.01 -9.67
CA GLU A 65 2.41 -6.18 -10.28
C GLU A 65 3.93 -6.01 -10.41
N PRO A 66 4.49 -4.88 -10.89
CA PRO A 66 5.94 -4.74 -11.02
C PRO A 66 6.67 -4.81 -9.69
N ALA A 67 6.08 -4.23 -8.64
CA ALA A 67 6.64 -4.27 -7.29
C ALA A 67 6.57 -5.69 -6.71
N LEU A 68 5.44 -6.38 -6.90
CA LEU A 68 5.27 -7.77 -6.44
C LEU A 68 6.24 -8.72 -7.13
N ARG A 69 6.44 -8.56 -8.44
CA ARG A 69 7.40 -9.34 -9.22
C ARG A 69 8.82 -9.14 -8.71
N ARG A 70 9.22 -7.88 -8.48
CA ARG A 70 10.53 -7.56 -7.90
C ARG A 70 10.71 -8.22 -6.54
N CYS A 71 9.71 -8.18 -5.66
CA CYS A 71 9.77 -8.85 -4.36
C CYS A 71 9.90 -10.38 -4.47
N ALA A 72 9.27 -10.99 -5.47
CA ALA A 72 9.35 -12.44 -5.71
C ALA A 72 10.72 -12.89 -6.23
N GLU A 73 11.43 -12.01 -6.96
CA GLU A 73 12.77 -12.27 -7.49
C GLU A 73 13.88 -12.04 -6.46
N MET A 74 13.58 -11.36 -5.35
CA MET A 74 14.58 -10.99 -4.34
C MET A 74 15.02 -12.18 -3.48
N ASP A 75 16.34 -12.30 -3.34
CA ASP A 75 16.93 -13.21 -2.38
C ASP A 75 16.71 -12.73 -0.94
N GLU A 76 17.12 -13.56 0.01
CA GLU A 76 16.88 -13.30 1.42
C GLU A 76 17.71 -12.13 1.99
N ASP A 77 18.89 -11.86 1.43
CA ASP A 77 19.71 -10.71 1.82
C ASP A 77 19.13 -9.41 1.28
N GLU A 78 18.71 -9.41 0.02
CA GLU A 78 18.02 -8.30 -0.63
C GLU A 78 16.71 -7.94 0.08
N ARG A 79 15.94 -8.96 0.49
CA ARG A 79 14.70 -8.77 1.25
C ARG A 79 14.96 -8.09 2.59
N ARG A 80 15.96 -8.56 3.34
CA ARG A 80 16.34 -7.94 4.63
C ARG A 80 16.84 -6.51 4.46
N ALA A 81 17.61 -6.23 3.41
CA ALA A 81 18.08 -4.88 3.12
C ALA A 81 16.90 -3.95 2.80
N LEU A 82 15.93 -4.42 2.02
CA LEU A 82 14.73 -3.65 1.68
C LEU A 82 13.86 -3.36 2.90
N VAL A 83 13.65 -4.35 3.78
CA VAL A 83 12.91 -4.15 5.05
C VAL A 83 13.57 -3.06 5.88
N ARG A 84 14.88 -3.18 6.15
CA ARG A 84 15.61 -2.18 6.95
C ARG A 84 15.54 -0.78 6.36
N ARG A 85 15.69 -0.66 5.04
CA ARG A 85 15.60 0.62 4.34
C ARG A 85 14.21 1.22 4.47
N THR A 86 13.18 0.40 4.27
CA THR A 86 11.78 0.82 4.33
C THR A 86 11.38 1.20 5.74
N GLU A 87 11.82 0.48 6.77
CA GLU A 87 11.60 0.84 8.17
C GLU A 87 12.21 2.21 8.50
N ALA A 88 13.42 2.49 8.04
CA ALA A 88 14.07 3.78 8.23
C ALA A 88 13.35 4.92 7.48
N GLU A 89 12.96 4.69 6.23
CA GLU A 89 12.19 5.66 5.41
C GLU A 89 10.80 5.93 6.02
N LEU A 90 10.13 4.90 6.55
CA LEU A 90 8.84 5.05 7.22
C LEU A 90 8.98 5.78 8.56
N GLU A 91 10.04 5.54 9.33
CA GLU A 91 10.29 6.29 10.57
C GLU A 91 10.53 7.77 10.29
N ASP A 92 11.30 8.12 9.25
CA ASP A 92 11.52 9.51 8.83
C ASP A 92 10.23 10.21 8.36
N LEU A 93 9.38 9.47 7.65
CA LEU A 93 8.14 10.00 7.08
C LEU A 93 6.97 10.05 8.07
N LEU A 94 7.01 9.26 9.15
CA LEU A 94 5.90 9.08 10.11
C LEU A 94 6.18 9.51 11.55
N GLY A 95 7.46 9.69 11.91
CA GLY A 95 7.94 10.23 13.17
C GLY A 95 7.58 11.70 13.35
#